data_AF-A0A7Y7CWL3-F1
#
_entry.id   AF-A0A7Y7CWL3-F1
#
_cell.length_a   1.000
_cell.length_b   1.000
_cell.length_c   1.000
_cell.angle_alpha   90.00
_cell.angle_beta   90.00
_cell.angle_gamma   90.00
#
_symmetry.space_group_name_H-M   'P 1'
#
loop_
_entity.id
_entity.type
_entity.pdbx_description
1 polymer ?
#
loop_
_entity_poly.entity_id
_entity_poly.type
_entity_poly.pdbx_seq_one_letter_code
_entity_poly.pdbx_strand_id
1 'polypeptide(L)'
;MIKMLGKYTFVLLGLAWILTSCEPVEGQRVKPAPEDLIPQETMTQMLIDMHLIEGARSGTRVLGDSASVDAYYDGLWRKYDVTQEQYDSSFRYYTQHPVEMMEMYDIVIDSLRLREIKITEQARNFRSTRNVNREEEETSQEEVE
;
A
#
# COMPACT_ATOMS: atom_id res chain seq x y z
N MET A 1 -47.84 28.51 -13.25
CA MET A 1 -46.94 27.58 -13.97
C MET A 1 -45.65 28.24 -14.50
N ILE A 2 -45.70 29.47 -15.05
CA ILE A 2 -44.51 30.17 -15.61
C ILE A 2 -43.37 30.45 -14.58
N LYS A 3 -43.70 30.70 -13.30
CA LYS A 3 -42.70 30.93 -12.24
C LYS A 3 -41.89 29.69 -11.83
N MET A 4 -42.40 28.48 -12.09
CA MET A 4 -41.70 27.23 -11.79
C MET A 4 -40.62 26.95 -12.85
N LEU A 5 -40.90 27.30 -14.11
CA LEU A 5 -40.00 27.08 -15.24
C LEU A 5 -38.69 27.89 -15.11
N GLY A 6 -38.77 29.11 -14.53
CA GLY A 6 -37.62 29.97 -14.25
C GLY A 6 -36.67 29.47 -13.14
N LYS A 7 -37.19 28.70 -12.16
CA LYS A 7 -36.34 28.09 -11.12
C LYS A 7 -35.61 26.87 -11.67
N TYR A 8 -36.27 26.09 -12.53
CA TYR A 8 -35.64 24.93 -13.16
C TYR A 8 -34.62 25.33 -14.22
N THR A 9 -34.80 26.46 -14.93
CA THR A 9 -33.74 26.97 -15.83
C THR A 9 -32.47 27.35 -15.08
N PHE A 10 -32.55 27.96 -13.89
CA PHE A 10 -31.37 28.23 -13.05
C PHE A 10 -30.69 26.95 -12.53
N VAL A 11 -31.48 25.94 -12.17
CA VAL A 11 -30.95 24.63 -11.73
C VAL A 11 -30.31 23.86 -12.89
N LEU A 12 -30.91 23.88 -14.08
CA LEU A 12 -30.37 23.23 -15.28
C LEU A 12 -29.10 23.91 -15.80
N LEU A 13 -29.00 25.24 -15.72
CA LEU A 13 -27.77 25.99 -16.05
C LEU A 13 -26.62 25.70 -15.07
N GLY A 14 -26.92 25.58 -13.77
CA GLY A 14 -25.92 25.17 -12.77
C GLY A 14 -25.45 23.72 -12.97
N LEU A 15 -26.36 22.80 -13.29
CA LEU A 15 -26.04 21.40 -13.57
C LEU A 15 -25.24 21.23 -14.87
N ALA A 16 -25.51 22.06 -15.88
CA ALA A 16 -24.76 22.06 -17.14
C ALA A 16 -23.31 22.52 -16.94
N TRP A 17 -23.03 23.44 -16.01
CA TRP A 17 -21.65 23.84 -15.67
C TRP A 17 -20.84 22.73 -15.01
N ILE A 18 -21.47 21.87 -14.21
CA ILE A 18 -20.80 20.73 -13.55
C ILE A 18 -20.30 19.70 -14.58
N LEU A 19 -20.96 19.58 -15.73
CA LEU A 19 -20.60 18.61 -16.77
C LEU A 19 -19.44 19.08 -17.68
N THR A 20 -18.94 20.31 -17.53
CA THR A 20 -17.84 20.86 -18.35
C THR A 20 -16.45 20.66 -17.75
N SER A 21 -16.32 20.00 -16.59
CA SER A 21 -15.03 19.75 -15.94
C SER A 21 -14.21 18.62 -16.57
N CYS A 22 -14.61 18.12 -17.74
CA CYS A 22 -13.80 17.16 -18.48
C CYS A 22 -12.69 17.93 -19.18
N GLU A 23 -11.55 18.11 -18.52
CA GLU A 23 -10.32 18.47 -19.20
C GLU A 23 -9.90 17.27 -20.05
N PRO A 24 -9.92 17.36 -21.39
CA PRO A 24 -9.44 16.28 -22.22
C PRO A 24 -7.95 16.07 -21.91
N VAL A 25 -7.59 14.85 -21.52
CA VAL A 25 -6.21 14.39 -21.34
C VAL A 25 -5.56 14.28 -22.73
N GLU A 26 -5.41 15.40 -23.41
CA GLU A 26 -4.67 15.53 -24.66
C GLU A 26 -3.20 15.75 -24.32
N GLY A 27 -2.41 14.69 -24.53
CA GLY A 27 -0.95 14.75 -24.51
C GLY A 27 -0.38 14.57 -23.11
N GLN A 28 -0.09 13.31 -22.76
CA GLN A 28 0.90 12.99 -21.74
C GLN A 28 2.21 13.70 -22.10
N ARG A 29 2.43 14.90 -21.55
CA ARG A 29 3.76 15.48 -21.46
C ARG A 29 4.47 14.63 -20.43
N VAL A 30 5.07 13.53 -20.89
CA VAL A 30 5.98 12.70 -20.11
C VAL A 30 7.01 13.66 -19.54
N LYS A 31 6.90 13.95 -18.24
CA LYS A 31 7.87 14.84 -17.60
C LYS A 31 9.22 14.14 -17.67
N PRO A 32 10.29 14.85 -18.03
CA PRO A 32 11.63 14.27 -17.99
C PRO A 32 11.91 13.73 -16.58
N ALA A 33 12.71 12.67 -16.51
CA ALA A 33 13.15 12.10 -15.24
C ALA A 33 13.78 13.18 -14.35
N PRO A 34 13.43 13.23 -13.05
CA PRO A 34 14.17 14.02 -12.06
C PRO A 34 15.66 13.65 -12.10
N GLU A 35 16.55 14.63 -11.84
CA GLU A 35 18.00 14.37 -11.79
C GLU A 35 18.38 13.38 -10.68
N ASP A 36 17.57 13.33 -9.62
CA ASP A 36 17.72 12.49 -8.43
C ASP A 36 16.73 11.32 -8.40
N LEU A 37 16.27 10.84 -9.57
CA LEU A 37 15.31 9.73 -9.66
C LEU A 37 15.80 8.48 -8.91
N ILE A 38 14.98 8.00 -7.96
CA ILE A 38 15.21 6.74 -7.27
C ILE A 38 15.14 5.60 -8.29
N PRO A 39 16.15 4.72 -8.40
CA PRO A 39 16.12 3.60 -9.33
C PRO A 39 14.91 2.69 -9.13
N GLN A 40 14.39 2.10 -10.21
CA GLN A 40 13.19 1.27 -10.22
C GLN A 40 13.27 0.11 -9.21
N GLU A 41 14.43 -0.55 -9.10
CA GLU A 41 14.66 -1.62 -8.11
C GLU A 41 14.53 -1.11 -6.67
N THR A 42 15.18 0.01 -6.36
CA THR A 42 15.10 0.65 -5.03
C THR A 42 13.68 1.09 -4.72
N MET A 43 13.00 1.75 -5.67
CA MET A 43 11.61 2.17 -5.53
C MET A 43 10.68 0.96 -5.28
N THR A 44 10.90 -0.15 -5.97
CA THR A 44 10.14 -1.40 -5.75
C THR A 44 10.28 -1.90 -4.31
N GLN A 45 11.49 -1.93 -3.77
CA GLN A 45 11.72 -2.34 -2.38
C GLN A 45 11.10 -1.36 -1.38
N MET A 46 11.20 -0.06 -1.66
CA MET A 46 10.54 0.98 -0.86
C MET A 46 9.02 0.82 -0.85
N LEU A 47 8.38 0.56 -1.99
CA LEU A 47 6.94 0.31 -2.09
C LEU A 47 6.52 -0.91 -1.28
N ILE A 48 7.31 -2.00 -1.31
CA ILE A 48 7.05 -3.18 -0.47
C ILE A 48 7.06 -2.81 1.02
N ASP A 49 8.09 -2.11 1.49
CA ASP A 49 8.20 -1.74 2.89
C ASP A 49 7.15 -0.73 3.33
N MET A 50 6.83 0.24 2.46
CA MET A 50 5.74 1.20 2.65
C MET A 50 4.42 0.48 2.87
N HIS A 51 4.09 -0.50 2.03
CA HIS A 51 2.85 -1.29 2.18
C HIS A 51 2.87 -2.17 3.44
N LEU A 52 4.02 -2.66 3.88
CA LEU A 52 4.12 -3.35 5.17
C LEU A 52 3.87 -2.43 6.36
N ILE A 53 4.45 -1.22 6.36
CA ILE A 53 4.24 -0.20 7.40
C ILE A 53 2.74 0.10 7.50
N GLU A 54 2.10 0.39 6.36
CA GLU A 54 0.67 0.70 6.32
C GLU A 54 -0.19 -0.50 6.71
N GLY A 55 0.16 -1.72 6.29
CA GLY A 55 -0.53 -2.95 6.71
C GLY A 55 -0.42 -3.21 8.21
N ALA A 56 0.76 -2.99 8.81
CA ALA A 56 0.97 -3.12 10.25
C ALA A 56 0.16 -2.09 11.05
N ARG A 57 0.06 -0.85 10.54
CA ARG A 57 -0.71 0.24 11.19
C ARG A 57 -2.23 0.11 11.01
N SER A 58 -2.71 -0.32 9.85
CA SER A 58 -4.14 -0.29 9.49
C SER A 58 -4.87 -1.62 9.69
N GLY A 59 -4.16 -2.71 9.97
CA GLY A 59 -4.75 -4.05 10.10
C GLY A 59 -5.73 -4.21 11.26
N THR A 60 -6.61 -5.20 11.21
CA THR A 60 -7.61 -5.49 12.27
C THR A 60 -7.01 -6.01 13.59
N ARG A 61 -5.73 -6.40 13.56
CA ARG A 61 -4.93 -6.86 14.71
C ARG A 61 -3.80 -5.86 14.98
N VAL A 62 -4.14 -4.58 15.08
CA VAL A 62 -3.19 -3.50 15.37
C VAL A 62 -2.31 -3.91 16.56
N LEU A 63 -1.06 -4.31 16.28
CA LEU A 63 0.03 -4.09 17.22
C LEU A 63 0.30 -2.59 17.12
N GLY A 64 -0.61 -1.79 17.66
CA GLY A 64 -0.47 -0.34 17.70
C GLY A 64 0.61 -0.09 18.70
N ASP A 65 1.85 -0.12 18.24
CA ASP A 65 2.90 0.48 19.02
C ASP A 65 2.58 1.98 19.17
N SER A 66 3.22 2.61 20.14
CA SER A 66 3.03 4.03 20.39
C SER A 66 3.82 4.93 19.43
N ALA A 67 4.39 4.37 18.35
CA ALA A 67 5.19 5.15 17.42
C ALA A 67 4.29 6.05 16.57
N SER A 68 4.78 7.25 16.27
CA SER A 68 4.10 8.13 15.34
C SER A 68 4.25 7.61 13.91
N VAL A 69 3.33 8.01 13.04
CA VAL A 69 3.41 7.79 11.59
C VAL A 69 4.76 8.25 11.03
N ASP A 70 5.16 9.45 11.44
CA ASP A 70 6.40 10.09 11.02
C ASP A 70 7.63 9.24 11.39
N ALA A 71 7.63 8.59 12.56
CA ALA A 71 8.75 7.74 12.97
C ALA A 71 8.96 6.54 12.03
N TYR A 72 7.90 6.00 11.44
CA TYR A 72 8.00 4.93 10.45
C TYR A 72 8.54 5.43 9.12
N TYR A 73 8.04 6.57 8.63
CA TYR A 73 8.52 7.16 7.38
C TYR A 73 9.97 7.63 7.51
N ASP A 74 10.35 8.27 8.61
CA ASP A 74 11.74 8.62 8.92
C ASP A 74 12.65 7.38 8.98
N GLY A 75 12.12 6.25 9.45
CA GLY A 75 12.80 4.96 9.37
C GLY A 75 12.99 4.48 7.94
N LEU A 76 11.96 4.60 7.11
CA LEU A 76 11.97 4.22 5.70
C LEU A 76 12.99 5.05 4.90
N TRP A 77 12.94 6.38 5.03
CA TRP A 77 13.86 7.31 4.38
C TRP A 77 15.32 7.00 4.72
N ARG A 78 15.62 6.82 6.00
CA ARG A 78 16.97 6.44 6.47
C ARG A 78 17.42 5.07 5.98
N LYS A 79 16.51 4.09 5.87
CA LYS A 79 16.84 2.73 5.41
C LYS A 79 17.36 2.75 3.97
N TYR A 80 16.80 3.61 3.13
CA TYR A 80 17.11 3.67 1.70
C TYR A 80 18.06 4.81 1.30
N ASP A 81 18.48 5.64 2.26
CA ASP A 81 19.31 6.83 2.03
C ASP A 81 18.66 7.80 1.02
N VAL A 82 17.37 8.07 1.21
CA VAL A 82 16.56 8.94 0.35
C VAL A 82 15.84 9.99 1.19
N THR A 83 15.56 11.15 0.61
CA THR A 83 14.69 12.15 1.25
C THR A 83 13.22 11.92 0.88
N GLN A 84 12.31 12.48 1.68
CA GLN A 84 10.88 12.45 1.34
C GLN A 84 10.62 13.15 0.00
N GLU A 85 11.27 14.28 -0.26
CA GLU A 85 11.11 15.04 -1.51
C GLU A 85 11.56 14.25 -2.73
N GLN A 86 12.66 13.49 -2.59
CA GLN A 86 13.18 12.62 -3.64
C GLN A 86 12.24 11.44 -3.90
N TYR A 87 11.69 10.84 -2.85
CA TYR A 87 10.67 9.80 -2.99
C TYR A 87 9.43 10.35 -3.70
N ASP A 88 8.93 11.50 -3.26
CA ASP A 88 7.73 12.13 -3.83
C ASP A 88 7.92 12.53 -5.30
N SER A 89 9.11 13.04 -5.67
CA SER A 89 9.44 13.37 -7.06
C SER A 89 9.52 12.11 -7.93
N SER A 90 10.18 11.06 -7.44
CA SER A 90 10.35 9.79 -8.13
C SER A 90 9.03 9.04 -8.29
N PHE A 91 8.20 9.00 -7.24
CA PHE A 91 6.87 8.39 -7.29
C PHE A 91 5.95 9.11 -8.29
N ARG A 92 5.98 10.44 -8.32
CA ARG A 92 5.26 11.22 -9.35
C ARG A 92 5.76 10.96 -10.76
N TYR A 93 7.06 10.69 -10.94
CA TYR A 93 7.60 10.26 -12.22
C TYR A 93 7.02 8.89 -12.62
N TYR A 94 7.18 7.87 -11.77
CA TYR A 94 6.72 6.51 -12.10
C TYR A 94 5.21 6.42 -12.33
N THR A 95 4.38 7.17 -11.57
CA THR A 95 2.92 7.22 -11.81
C THR A 95 2.53 7.80 -13.18
N GLN A 96 3.41 8.55 -13.84
CA GLN A 96 3.23 9.03 -15.21
C GLN A 96 3.81 8.07 -16.27
N HIS A 97 4.52 7.03 -15.82
CA HIS A 97 5.15 5.98 -16.64
C HIS A 97 4.50 4.62 -16.32
N PRO A 98 3.27 4.37 -16.82
CA PRO A 98 2.44 3.26 -16.36
C PRO A 98 3.05 1.88 -16.61
N VAL A 99 3.90 1.71 -17.63
CA VAL A 99 4.59 0.45 -17.89
C VAL A 99 5.59 0.14 -16.77
N GLU A 100 6.49 1.08 -16.46
CA GLU A 100 7.48 0.93 -15.37
C GLU A 100 6.79 0.75 -14.01
N MET A 101 5.71 1.51 -13.76
CA MET A 101 4.93 1.39 -12.52
C MET A 101 4.26 0.03 -12.37
N MET A 102 3.73 -0.52 -13.46
CA MET A 102 3.09 -1.84 -13.47
C MET A 102 4.10 -2.95 -13.19
N GLU A 103 5.28 -2.90 -13.81
CA GLU A 103 6.37 -3.85 -13.54
C GLU A 103 6.79 -3.85 -12.07
N MET A 104 6.90 -2.67 -11.44
CA MET A 104 7.18 -2.59 -10.01
C MET A 104 6.05 -3.19 -9.17
N TYR A 105 4.79 -2.91 -9.52
CA TYR A 105 3.65 -3.41 -8.76
C TYR A 105 3.42 -4.91 -8.87
N ASP A 106 3.75 -5.53 -10.01
CA ASP A 106 3.75 -6.99 -10.14
C ASP A 106 4.67 -7.63 -9.08
N ILE A 107 5.88 -7.08 -8.93
CA ILE A 107 6.85 -7.54 -7.91
C ILE A 107 6.34 -7.27 -6.49
N VAL A 108 5.76 -6.08 -6.24
CA VAL A 108 5.21 -5.72 -4.93
C VAL A 108 4.13 -6.74 -4.51
N ILE A 109 3.16 -7.01 -5.39
CA ILE A 109 2.05 -7.92 -5.12
C ILE A 109 2.55 -9.34 -4.86
N ASP A 110 3.46 -9.85 -5.70
CA ASP A 110 4.01 -11.19 -5.55
C ASP A 110 4.82 -11.32 -4.25
N SER A 111 5.62 -10.30 -3.91
CA SER A 111 6.40 -10.27 -2.66
C SER A 111 5.51 -10.30 -1.42
N LEU A 112 4.45 -9.50 -1.41
CA LEU A 112 3.49 -9.46 -0.29
C LEU A 112 2.74 -10.79 -0.16
N ARG A 113 2.30 -11.39 -1.28
CA ARG A 113 1.63 -12.69 -1.29
C ARG A 113 2.52 -13.81 -0.75
N LEU A 114 3.78 -13.86 -1.18
CA LEU A 114 4.74 -14.84 -0.69
C LEU A 114 4.98 -14.70 0.83
N ARG A 115 4.98 -13.47 1.35
CA ARG A 115 5.11 -13.22 2.80
C ARG A 115 3.87 -13.69 3.55
N GLU A 116 2.67 -13.44 3.05
CA GLU A 116 1.41 -13.91 3.63
C GLU A 116 1.36 -15.44 3.73
N ILE A 117 1.74 -16.14 2.66
CA ILE A 117 1.82 -17.61 2.63
C ILE A 117 2.78 -18.11 3.70
N LYS A 118 4.00 -17.55 3.76
CA LYS A 118 5.01 -17.93 4.76
C LYS A 118 4.52 -17.74 6.19
N ILE A 119 3.88 -16.60 6.49
CA ILE A 119 3.32 -16.32 7.82
C ILE A 119 2.25 -17.35 8.18
N THR A 120 1.38 -17.69 7.23
CA THR A 120 0.28 -18.65 7.43
C THR A 120 0.82 -20.06 7.66
N GLU A 121 1.82 -20.49 6.87
CA GLU A 121 2.48 -21.79 7.04
C GLU A 121 3.21 -21.87 8.39
N GLN A 122 3.94 -20.83 8.77
CA GLN A 122 4.60 -20.74 10.08
C GLN A 122 3.60 -20.86 11.23
N ALA A 123 2.47 -20.14 11.15
CA ALA A 123 1.42 -20.22 12.15
C ALA A 123 0.80 -21.62 12.24
N ARG A 124 0.62 -22.30 11.10
CA ARG A 124 0.11 -23.68 11.04
C ARG A 124 1.09 -24.66 11.67
N ASN A 125 2.36 -24.57 11.31
CA ASN A 125 3.42 -25.45 11.82
C ASN A 125 3.57 -25.29 13.34
N PHE A 126 3.56 -24.05 13.84
CA PHE A 126 3.64 -23.77 15.28
C PHE A 126 2.47 -24.38 16.06
N ARG A 127 1.23 -24.32 15.52
CA ARG A 127 0.08 -24.99 16.13
C ARG A 127 0.23 -26.51 16.13
N SER A 128 0.73 -27.09 15.04
CA SER A 128 0.98 -28.53 14.95
C SER A 128 2.00 -28.98 16.00
N THR A 129 3.15 -28.31 16.12
CA THR A 129 4.17 -28.64 17.12
C THR A 129 3.64 -28.53 18.54
N ARG A 130 2.86 -27.47 18.84
CA ARG A 130 2.24 -27.33 20.17
C ARG A 130 1.28 -28.47 20.50
N ASN A 131 0.49 -28.93 19.54
CA ASN A 131 -0.46 -30.02 19.76
C ASN A 131 0.27 -31.36 19.99
N VAL A 132 1.30 -31.65 19.20
CA VAL A 132 2.13 -32.85 19.37
C VAL A 132 2.78 -32.87 20.76
N ASN A 133 3.40 -31.76 21.17
CA ASN A 133 4.03 -31.68 22.50
C ASN A 133 3.01 -31.89 23.64
N ARG A 134 1.77 -31.39 23.49
CA ARG A 134 0.71 -31.59 24.50
C ARG A 134 0.27 -33.06 24.58
N GLU A 135 0.16 -33.73 23.45
CA GLU A 135 -0.20 -35.17 23.39
C GLU A 135 0.92 -36.05 23.96
N GLU A 136 2.19 -35.70 23.73
CA GLU A 136 3.35 -36.36 24.35
C GLU A 136 3.41 -36.14 25.87
N GLU A 137 3.13 -34.92 26.35
CA GLU A 137 3.05 -34.60 27.79
C GLU A 137 1.91 -35.38 28.48
N GLU A 138 0.74 -35.50 27.85
CA GLU A 138 -0.41 -36.27 28.39
C GLU A 138 -0.11 -37.79 28.42
N THR A 139 0.52 -38.34 27.38
CA THR A 139 0.91 -39.76 27.33
C THR A 139 1.99 -40.11 28.36
N SER A 140 2.97 -39.22 28.55
CA SER A 140 4.06 -39.43 29.53
C SER A 140 3.61 -39.35 30.99
N GLN A 141 2.48 -38.70 31.27
CA GLN A 141 1.89 -38.63 32.61
C GLN A 141 1.01 -39.84 32.92
N GLU A 142 0.36 -40.42 31.90
CA GLU A 142 -0.49 -41.60 32.03
C GLU A 142 0.32 -42.91 32.16
N GLU A 143 1.57 -42.96 31.67
CA GLU A 143 2.48 -44.11 31.83
C GLU A 143 3.17 -44.18 33.21
N VAL A 144 3.05 -43.14 34.05
CA VAL A 144 3.72 -43.05 35.38
C VAL A 144 2.75 -43.38 36.53
N GLU A 145 1.46 -43.58 36.25
CA GLU A 145 0.42 -44.06 37.20
C GLU A 145 0.15 -45.56 37.04
#